data_AF-A0A814ZES8-F1
#
_entry.id   AF-A0A814ZES8-F1
#
_cell.length_a   1.000
_cell.length_b   1.000
_cell.length_c   1.000
_cell.angle_alpha   90.00
_cell.angle_beta   90.00
_cell.angle_gamma   90.00
#
_symmetry.space_group_name_H-M   'P 1'
#
loop_
_entity.id
_entity.type
_entity.pdbx_description
1 polymer ?
#
loop_
_entity_poly.entity_id
_entity_poly.type
_entity_poly.pdbx_seq_one_letter_code
_entity_poly.pdbx_strand_id
1 'polypeptide(L)'
;MEHLIPCKDSIYCFDQYSPEKSLSHNQTYSHPCCFSELCRNIHDIPHSIQFTHNKHDVPQCKDDMNCSNLTDPAHRSSYRHTDLPDYLVPCSNQQQCRNFTSEHRKKHFHGEKIDTLTINQNTSKGKNKLENKCVHNSIITLGTSQIKVNFASRKAKNQSQQDHFHSSEPDCIAKRTRLQQKLRANKSSSALNEQSSHVGLFENEETNRKDLLATFYTEVAGRSSIIEATDRDQYYNPTGRIYDLGRDDAFNGYSILIAQFYIDSQFNDTAMKVPIDALKVKGFQVIHVKTEDECITQMASNRYDIVWVISTNQIQNSSFISALTKYHSSGGAIFLFADNAPYVCHVSEFLKTKFGITVEGNYYGDKTLAYKENGHQKTGHFGQHDIFTGIENLYEGVTICHPVFSTPASRTKFTVIATATDGNASIAVYDPPATSTEGRLCLDCGFTKLYIKWDSAGTARYIVNASCWLLGMEKRMKQNRLN
;
A
#
# COMPACT_ATOMS: atom_id res chain seq x y z
N MET A 1 -2.56 32.76 -12.60
CA MET A 1 -3.37 31.72 -11.94
C MET A 1 -4.60 32.41 -11.41
N GLU A 2 -5.78 32.02 -11.85
CA GLU A 2 -7.02 32.56 -11.28
C GLU A 2 -7.20 31.99 -9.88
N HIS A 3 -7.30 32.86 -8.88
CA HIS A 3 -7.57 32.44 -7.51
C HIS A 3 -9.04 31.99 -7.40
N LEU A 4 -9.27 30.83 -6.78
CA LEU A 4 -10.63 30.33 -6.53
C LEU A 4 -11.39 31.28 -5.60
N ILE A 5 -12.71 31.34 -5.78
CA ILE A 5 -13.59 32.22 -5.00
C ILE A 5 -13.55 31.77 -3.53
N PRO A 6 -13.35 32.66 -2.54
CA PRO A 6 -13.38 32.24 -1.13
C PRO A 6 -14.72 31.60 -0.76
N CYS A 7 -14.67 30.43 -0.12
CA CYS A 7 -15.87 29.75 0.34
C CYS A 7 -16.57 30.57 1.43
N LYS A 8 -17.90 30.74 1.30
CA LYS A 8 -18.74 31.43 2.30
C LYS A 8 -18.65 30.81 3.70
N ASP A 9 -18.43 29.51 3.78
CA ASP A 9 -18.36 28.74 5.03
C ASP A 9 -16.92 28.67 5.57
N SER A 10 -15.95 29.25 4.86
CA SER A 10 -14.56 29.40 5.28
C SER A 10 -13.94 28.06 5.73
N ILE A 11 -13.08 28.07 6.75
CA ILE A 11 -12.43 26.87 7.31
C ILE A 11 -13.42 25.82 7.86
N TYR A 12 -14.68 26.21 8.09
CA TYR A 12 -15.73 25.33 8.61
C TYR A 12 -16.59 24.70 7.51
N CYS A 13 -16.22 24.87 6.24
CA CYS A 13 -16.94 24.29 5.12
C CYS A 13 -16.90 22.76 5.15
N PHE A 14 -18.06 22.13 5.36
CA PHE A 14 -18.20 20.67 5.33
C PHE A 14 -18.01 20.09 3.92
N ASP A 15 -18.45 20.81 2.89
CA ASP A 15 -18.38 20.34 1.50
C ASP A 15 -16.93 20.15 1.04
N GLN A 16 -15.97 20.90 1.62
CA GLN A 16 -14.52 20.74 1.39
C GLN A 16 -14.00 19.34 1.74
N TYR A 17 -14.58 18.70 2.77
CA TYR A 17 -14.13 17.41 3.31
C TYR A 17 -15.12 16.28 3.06
N SER A 18 -16.24 16.58 2.36
CA SER A 18 -17.25 15.58 2.02
C SER A 18 -16.74 14.66 0.91
N PRO A 19 -16.84 13.33 1.05
CA PRO A 19 -16.48 12.40 -0.01
C PRO A 19 -17.22 12.66 -1.33
N GLU A 20 -18.46 13.12 -1.26
CA GLU A 20 -19.33 13.31 -2.43
C GLU A 20 -19.11 14.65 -3.13
N LYS A 21 -18.68 15.68 -2.41
CA LYS A 21 -18.67 17.07 -2.90
C LYS A 21 -17.30 17.72 -2.95
N SER A 22 -16.31 17.21 -2.22
CA SER A 22 -14.99 17.85 -2.08
C SER A 22 -14.32 18.13 -3.43
N LEU A 23 -14.43 17.21 -4.40
CA LEU A 23 -13.82 17.38 -5.71
C LEU A 23 -14.37 18.58 -6.47
N SER A 24 -15.70 18.69 -6.63
CA SER A 24 -16.33 19.80 -7.36
C SER A 24 -16.27 21.10 -6.57
N HIS A 25 -16.36 21.02 -5.24
CA HIS A 25 -16.30 22.18 -4.36
C HIS A 25 -14.91 22.81 -4.33
N ASN A 26 -13.85 22.01 -4.17
CA ASN A 26 -12.46 22.50 -4.10
C ASN A 26 -11.90 22.92 -5.47
N GLN A 27 -12.61 22.64 -6.56
CA GLN A 27 -12.33 23.23 -7.89
C GLN A 27 -12.94 24.62 -8.06
N THR A 28 -13.91 24.99 -7.23
CA THR A 28 -14.65 26.25 -7.36
C THR A 28 -14.26 27.24 -6.26
N TYR A 29 -14.02 26.74 -5.04
CA TYR A 29 -13.82 27.56 -3.86
C TYR A 29 -12.46 27.36 -3.18
N SER A 30 -11.89 28.46 -2.70
CA SER A 30 -10.73 28.44 -1.80
C SER A 30 -11.14 28.51 -0.33
N HIS A 31 -10.27 28.03 0.56
CA HIS A 31 -10.48 28.03 2.01
C HIS A 31 -9.25 28.57 2.76
N PRO A 32 -9.35 29.00 4.02
CA PRO A 32 -8.16 29.26 4.83
C PRO A 32 -7.34 27.98 5.04
N CYS A 33 -6.02 28.06 5.03
CA CYS A 33 -5.17 26.96 5.46
C CYS A 33 -5.27 26.80 6.98
N CYS A 34 -5.41 25.58 7.50
CA CYS A 34 -5.45 25.33 8.94
C CYS A 34 -4.15 25.71 9.68
N PHE A 35 -3.06 25.94 8.95
CA PHE A 35 -1.77 26.39 9.49
C PHE A 35 -1.44 27.85 9.15
N SER A 36 -2.32 28.58 8.45
CA SER A 36 -2.10 29.97 8.01
C SER A 36 -0.67 30.23 7.53
N GLU A 37 0.06 31.18 8.14
CA GLU A 37 1.43 31.52 7.75
C GLU A 37 2.50 30.47 8.14
N LEU A 38 2.14 29.47 8.96
CA LEU A 38 3.01 28.36 9.35
C LEU A 38 2.94 27.17 8.38
N CYS A 39 2.13 27.27 7.32
CA CYS A 39 1.99 26.21 6.34
C CYS A 39 3.30 25.98 5.57
N ARG A 40 3.83 24.75 5.64
CA ARG A 40 5.02 24.34 4.89
C ARG A 40 4.76 24.13 3.39
N ASN A 41 3.49 24.00 3.01
CA ASN A 41 3.06 23.74 1.63
C ASN A 41 2.66 25.02 0.89
N ILE A 42 3.03 26.21 1.37
CA ILE A 42 2.67 27.48 0.71
C ILE A 42 3.21 27.59 -0.72
N HIS A 43 4.28 26.86 -1.05
CA HIS A 43 4.88 26.83 -2.39
C HIS A 43 4.36 25.66 -3.26
N ASP A 44 3.53 24.78 -2.70
CA ASP A 44 2.91 23.71 -3.48
C ASP A 44 1.74 24.30 -4.29
N ILE A 45 1.81 24.20 -5.62
CA ILE A 45 0.88 24.90 -6.52
C ILE A 45 -0.57 24.44 -6.29
N PRO A 46 -0.91 23.14 -6.27
CA PRO A 46 -2.27 22.69 -5.94
C PRO A 46 -2.76 23.22 -4.59
N HIS A 47 -1.92 23.16 -3.56
CA HIS A 47 -2.26 23.67 -2.23
C HIS A 47 -2.51 25.18 -2.23
N SER A 48 -1.63 25.97 -2.86
CA SER A 48 -1.73 27.44 -2.90
C SER A 48 -2.93 27.98 -3.69
N ILE A 49 -3.51 27.16 -4.59
CA ILE A 49 -4.73 27.49 -5.32
C ILE A 49 -5.98 27.24 -4.45
N GLN A 50 -5.97 26.13 -3.71
CA GLN A 50 -7.11 25.71 -2.87
C GLN A 50 -7.14 26.40 -1.51
N PHE A 51 -5.99 26.83 -1.01
CA PHE A 51 -5.86 27.40 0.33
C PHE A 51 -5.27 28.80 0.33
N THR A 52 -5.83 29.66 1.19
CA THR A 52 -5.31 30.99 1.48
C THR A 52 -4.48 30.94 2.75
N HIS A 53 -3.33 31.62 2.73
CA HIS A 53 -2.35 31.66 3.83
C HIS A 53 -2.31 33.05 4.47
N ASN A 54 -3.49 33.61 4.71
CA ASN A 54 -3.59 34.89 5.40
C ASN A 54 -3.09 34.72 6.84
N LYS A 55 -2.29 35.68 7.30
CA LYS A 55 -1.81 35.73 8.68
C LYS A 55 -2.99 35.66 9.64
N HIS A 56 -2.98 34.71 10.57
CA HIS A 56 -4.01 34.63 11.61
C HIS A 56 -3.61 35.54 12.78
N ASP A 57 -4.06 36.80 12.73
CA ASP A 57 -3.64 37.85 13.68
C ASP A 57 -4.41 37.77 15.01
N VAL A 58 -4.21 36.66 15.72
CA VAL A 58 -4.76 36.42 17.07
C VAL A 58 -3.63 36.18 18.07
N PRO A 59 -3.80 36.56 19.35
CA PRO A 59 -2.73 36.42 20.35
C PRO A 59 -2.41 34.95 20.64
N GLN A 60 -1.19 34.68 21.09
CA GLN A 60 -0.83 33.37 21.66
C GLN A 60 -1.65 33.13 22.92
N CYS A 61 -2.18 31.91 23.10
CA CYS A 61 -2.81 31.52 24.35
C CYS A 61 -1.79 31.57 25.51
N LYS A 62 -2.20 32.12 26.66
CA LYS A 62 -1.34 32.21 27.86
C LYS A 62 -0.90 30.84 28.39
N ASP A 63 -1.77 29.84 28.27
CA ASP A 63 -1.52 28.48 28.75
C ASP A 63 -0.88 27.60 27.66
N ASP A 64 -0.80 28.10 26.42
CA ASP A 64 -0.17 27.45 25.27
C ASP A 64 -0.49 25.94 25.17
N MET A 65 0.53 25.08 25.20
CA MET A 65 0.38 23.62 25.12
C MET A 65 -0.36 22.99 26.32
N ASN A 66 -0.50 23.70 27.43
CA ASN A 66 -1.21 23.26 28.64
C ASN A 66 -2.67 23.77 28.69
N CYS A 67 -3.14 24.45 27.64
CA CYS A 67 -4.48 24.98 27.61
C CYS A 67 -5.55 23.87 27.67
N SER A 68 -6.56 24.05 28.53
CA SER A 68 -7.69 23.12 28.63
C SER A 68 -8.64 23.18 27.43
N ASN A 69 -8.53 24.24 26.61
CA ASN A 69 -9.48 24.55 25.52
C ASN A 69 -8.91 24.22 24.13
N LEU A 70 -7.86 23.37 24.05
CA LEU A 70 -7.25 22.98 22.78
C LEU A 70 -8.23 22.31 21.80
N THR A 71 -9.34 21.77 22.29
CA THR A 71 -10.37 21.09 21.50
C THR A 71 -11.60 21.95 21.24
N ASP A 72 -11.60 23.21 21.67
CA ASP A 72 -12.70 24.14 21.45
C ASP A 72 -12.46 24.96 20.17
N PRO A 73 -13.30 24.82 19.12
CA PRO A 73 -13.14 25.57 17.89
C PRO A 73 -13.21 27.10 18.07
N ALA A 74 -14.01 27.60 19.02
CA ALA A 74 -14.13 29.04 19.26
C ALA A 74 -12.87 29.61 19.92
N HIS A 75 -12.30 28.86 20.87
CA HIS A 75 -11.00 29.20 21.45
C HIS A 75 -9.89 29.17 20.38
N ARG A 76 -9.84 28.13 19.54
CA ARG A 76 -8.82 27.99 18.49
C ARG A 76 -8.91 29.07 17.41
N SER A 77 -10.10 29.58 17.11
CA SER A 77 -10.23 30.74 16.20
C SER A 77 -9.75 32.07 16.80
N SER A 78 -9.63 32.14 18.14
CA SER A 78 -9.31 33.36 18.90
C SER A 78 -7.91 33.38 19.52
N TYR A 79 -7.22 32.24 19.56
CA TYR A 79 -5.90 32.10 20.16
C TYR A 79 -5.02 31.07 19.43
N ARG A 80 -3.73 31.39 19.35
CA ARG A 80 -2.71 30.48 18.78
C ARG A 80 -2.07 29.60 19.84
N HIS A 81 -1.59 28.44 19.40
CA HIS A 81 -0.85 27.48 20.22
C HIS A 81 0.39 27.01 19.47
N THR A 82 1.49 26.80 20.19
CA THR A 82 2.75 26.30 19.62
C THR A 82 2.53 24.91 19.03
N ASP A 83 3.11 24.62 17.85
CA ASP A 83 3.06 23.30 17.20
C ASP A 83 1.66 22.72 16.92
N LEU A 84 0.61 23.55 16.96
CA LEU A 84 -0.75 23.15 16.64
C LEU A 84 -1.30 23.96 15.45
N PRO A 85 -2.25 23.41 14.70
CA PRO A 85 -2.98 24.17 13.68
C PRO A 85 -3.64 25.43 14.29
N ASP A 86 -3.75 26.49 13.53
CA ASP A 86 -4.49 27.68 13.92
C ASP A 86 -6.00 27.39 13.99
N TYR A 87 -6.51 26.48 13.15
CA TYR A 87 -7.92 26.10 13.12
C TYR A 87 -8.14 24.60 13.27
N LEU A 88 -9.27 24.21 13.88
CA LEU A 88 -9.77 22.84 13.82
C LEU A 88 -10.50 22.63 12.48
N VAL A 89 -10.21 21.53 11.80
CA VAL A 89 -10.89 21.19 10.53
C VAL A 89 -12.10 20.28 10.79
N PRO A 90 -13.18 20.37 9.99
CA PRO A 90 -14.31 19.48 10.12
C PRO A 90 -13.89 18.01 10.00
N CYS A 91 -14.35 17.14 10.90
CA CYS A 91 -14.12 15.70 10.79
C CYS A 91 -14.92 15.12 9.61
N SER A 92 -14.32 14.37 8.69
CA SER A 92 -15.06 13.75 7.58
C SER A 92 -16.25 12.88 8.02
N ASN A 93 -16.16 12.25 9.20
CA ASN A 93 -17.23 11.41 9.77
C ASN A 93 -18.27 12.18 10.60
N GLN A 94 -18.04 13.47 10.91
CA GLN A 94 -18.96 14.34 11.64
C GLN A 94 -19.64 13.64 12.84
N GLN A 95 -20.97 13.68 12.92
CA GLN A 95 -21.77 13.05 13.98
C GLN A 95 -21.65 11.52 14.04
N GLN A 96 -21.10 10.89 13.00
CA GLN A 96 -20.84 9.45 12.93
C GLN A 96 -19.42 9.08 13.40
N CYS A 97 -18.57 10.07 13.72
CA CYS A 97 -17.23 9.82 14.21
C CYS A 97 -17.27 9.13 15.58
N ARG A 98 -16.57 8.01 15.72
CA ARG A 98 -16.41 7.28 16.98
C ARG A 98 -15.09 7.55 17.70
N ASN A 99 -14.21 8.37 17.10
CA ASN A 99 -12.91 8.71 17.65
C ASN A 99 -13.01 9.97 18.52
N PHE A 100 -13.09 9.79 19.84
CA PHE A 100 -13.15 10.88 20.82
C PHE A 100 -11.82 11.07 21.57
N THR A 101 -10.71 10.57 21.02
CA THR A 101 -9.39 10.77 21.64
C THR A 101 -9.02 12.26 21.65
N SER A 102 -8.27 12.68 22.66
CA SER A 102 -7.79 14.08 22.76
C SER A 102 -6.99 14.49 21.51
N GLU A 103 -6.16 13.59 20.99
CA GLU A 103 -5.37 13.84 19.78
C GLU A 103 -6.23 14.08 18.53
N HIS A 104 -7.32 13.33 18.36
CA HIS A 104 -8.28 13.59 17.29
C HIS A 104 -8.97 14.94 17.48
N ARG A 105 -9.44 15.22 18.70
CA ARG A 105 -10.17 16.45 19.05
C ARG A 105 -9.31 17.73 18.99
N LYS A 106 -7.99 17.61 19.05
CA LYS A 106 -7.04 18.73 18.85
C LYS A 106 -6.87 19.13 17.38
N LYS A 107 -7.32 18.29 16.45
CA LYS A 107 -7.21 18.50 14.99
C LYS A 107 -8.58 18.68 14.34
N HIS A 108 -9.59 17.99 14.85
CA HIS A 108 -10.91 17.92 14.25
C HIS A 108 -12.04 18.38 15.16
N PHE A 109 -13.04 19.03 14.57
CA PHE A 109 -14.32 19.35 15.21
C PHE A 109 -15.48 18.62 14.52
N HIS A 110 -16.61 18.47 15.21
CA HIS A 110 -17.77 17.65 14.79
C HIS A 110 -19.06 18.48 14.69
N GLY A 111 -18.93 19.75 14.29
CA GLY A 111 -20.08 20.66 14.16
C GLY A 111 -20.58 21.24 15.48
N GLU A 112 -19.75 21.29 16.52
CA GLU A 112 -20.03 22.12 17.70
C GLU A 112 -20.29 23.57 17.24
N LYS A 113 -21.38 24.19 17.72
CA LYS A 113 -21.76 25.55 17.31
C LYS A 113 -20.66 26.53 17.70
N ILE A 114 -20.07 27.16 16.68
CA ILE A 114 -19.23 28.33 16.86
C ILE A 114 -20.18 29.50 16.83
N ASP A 115 -20.44 30.11 18.00
CA ASP A 115 -21.13 31.38 18.04
C ASP A 115 -20.27 32.37 17.27
N THR A 116 -20.70 32.71 16.06
CA THR A 116 -20.03 33.65 15.18
C THR A 116 -20.07 35.03 15.85
N LEU A 117 -19.08 35.30 16.70
CA LEU A 117 -18.75 36.66 17.05
C LEU A 117 -18.41 37.38 15.74
N THR A 118 -19.21 38.40 15.47
CA THR A 118 -19.15 39.25 14.31
C THR A 118 -17.71 39.69 14.08
N ILE A 119 -17.05 39.16 13.04
CA ILE A 119 -15.78 39.68 12.55
C ILE A 119 -16.12 41.04 11.92
N ASN A 120 -16.20 42.08 12.76
CA ASN A 120 -16.30 43.44 12.29
C ASN A 120 -14.97 43.79 11.61
N GLN A 121 -15.03 43.98 10.29
CA GLN A 121 -14.03 44.70 9.54
C GLN A 121 -13.97 46.14 10.07
N ASN A 122 -13.20 46.39 11.13
CA ASN A 122 -12.94 47.74 11.60
C ASN A 122 -11.63 48.26 10.99
N THR A 123 -11.81 49.01 9.91
CA THR A 123 -10.90 50.08 9.53
C THR A 123 -10.77 51.08 10.69
N SER A 124 -9.53 51.26 11.14
CA SER A 124 -8.96 52.46 11.78
C SER A 124 -9.95 53.51 12.36
N LYS A 125 -10.07 53.54 13.69
CA LYS A 125 -9.87 54.73 14.57
C LYS A 125 -10.43 54.50 15.99
N GLY A 126 -9.63 54.87 16.99
CA GLY A 126 -10.16 55.44 18.24
C GLY A 126 -10.11 54.56 19.49
N LYS A 127 -9.37 55.06 20.49
CA LYS A 127 -9.27 54.60 21.89
C LYS A 127 -10.63 54.28 22.53
N ASN A 128 -10.73 53.18 23.27
CA ASN A 128 -11.06 53.22 24.71
C ASN A 128 -10.94 51.87 25.43
N LYS A 129 -10.63 52.01 26.71
CA LYS A 129 -10.37 51.06 27.79
C LYS A 129 -11.66 50.31 28.19
N LEU A 130 -11.64 48.99 28.33
CA LEU A 130 -12.58 48.28 29.23
C LEU A 130 -12.08 46.88 29.61
N GLU A 131 -12.31 46.57 30.88
CA GLU A 131 -11.71 45.53 31.70
C GLU A 131 -12.33 44.15 31.49
N ASN A 132 -11.50 43.12 31.69
CA ASN A 132 -11.87 41.71 31.69
C ASN A 132 -12.86 41.37 32.82
N LYS A 133 -13.97 40.72 32.48
CA LYS A 133 -14.67 39.77 33.37
C LYS A 133 -15.04 38.51 32.58
N CYS A 134 -14.35 37.41 32.88
CA CYS A 134 -14.79 36.07 32.52
C CYS A 134 -16.11 35.77 33.23
N VAL A 135 -17.16 35.48 32.46
CA VAL A 135 -18.42 34.95 32.98
C VAL A 135 -18.32 33.44 32.99
N HIS A 136 -18.38 32.85 34.18
CA HIS A 136 -18.66 31.43 34.38
C HIS A 136 -20.08 31.12 33.88
N ASN A 137 -20.20 30.18 32.94
CA ASN A 137 -21.48 29.54 32.68
C ASN A 137 -21.57 28.25 33.50
N SER A 138 -22.42 28.33 34.52
CA SER A 138 -22.85 27.27 35.41
C SER A 138 -23.70 26.25 34.66
N ILE A 139 -23.41 24.97 34.90
CA ILE A 139 -24.21 23.83 34.45
C ILE A 139 -25.55 23.83 35.20
N ILE A 140 -26.65 23.78 34.45
CA ILE A 140 -28.00 23.60 34.98
C ILE A 140 -28.21 22.12 35.34
N THR A 141 -28.46 21.86 36.62
CA THR A 141 -28.89 20.58 37.18
C THR A 141 -30.40 20.38 37.04
N LEU A 142 -30.81 19.26 36.46
CA LEU A 142 -32.04 18.49 36.71
C LEU A 142 -31.55 17.03 36.69
N GLY A 143 -31.68 16.16 37.67
CA GLY A 143 -32.72 15.95 38.68
C GLY A 143 -32.97 14.44 38.71
N THR A 144 -32.40 13.74 39.69
CA THR A 144 -32.73 12.38 40.20
C THR A 144 -32.67 11.19 39.23
N SER A 145 -31.81 10.19 39.45
CA SER A 145 -32.12 9.10 40.38
C SER A 145 -30.86 8.33 40.80
N GLN A 146 -30.84 7.95 42.08
CA GLN A 146 -29.74 7.28 42.76
C GLN A 146 -29.65 5.80 42.38
N ILE A 147 -28.45 5.33 42.04
CA ILE A 147 -28.01 3.96 42.35
C ILE A 147 -26.59 4.07 42.93
N LYS A 148 -26.48 3.82 44.24
CA LYS A 148 -25.21 3.63 44.96
C LYS A 148 -24.65 2.24 44.62
N VAL A 149 -23.40 2.14 44.19
CA VAL A 149 -22.48 1.08 44.66
C VAL A 149 -21.04 1.59 44.67
N ASN A 150 -20.27 1.08 45.62
CA ASN A 150 -19.10 1.66 46.27
C ASN A 150 -17.79 1.74 45.46
N PHE A 151 -16.98 2.72 45.84
CA PHE A 151 -15.54 2.84 45.59
C PHE A 151 -14.73 1.66 46.13
N ALA A 152 -13.71 1.23 45.37
CA ALA A 152 -12.46 0.73 45.93
C ALA A 152 -11.29 1.05 44.99
N SER A 153 -10.64 2.18 45.25
CA SER A 153 -9.32 2.53 44.73
C SER A 153 -8.24 1.71 45.42
N ARG A 154 -7.40 0.98 44.68
CA ARG A 154 -6.11 0.48 45.17
C ARG A 154 -4.97 1.10 44.38
N LYS A 155 -4.18 1.92 45.09
CA LYS A 155 -2.80 2.29 44.75
C LYS A 155 -1.88 1.09 44.97
N ALA A 156 -0.96 0.84 44.04
CA ALA A 156 0.34 0.20 44.28
C ALA A 156 1.27 0.64 43.13
N LYS A 157 2.21 1.55 43.38
CA LYS A 157 3.63 1.32 43.72
C LYS A 157 4.45 0.73 42.55
N ASN A 158 5.32 1.60 42.02
CA ASN A 158 6.52 1.30 41.24
C ASN A 158 7.36 0.19 41.89
N GLN A 159 7.89 -0.71 41.06
CA GLN A 159 9.26 -1.20 41.26
C GLN A 159 9.87 -1.67 39.93
N SER A 160 11.02 -1.07 39.63
CA SER A 160 11.98 -1.43 38.60
C SER A 160 12.64 -2.77 38.92
N GLN A 161 12.74 -3.65 37.92
CA GLN A 161 13.76 -4.71 37.90
C GLN A 161 14.28 -4.87 36.46
N GLN A 162 15.54 -4.48 36.30
CA GLN A 162 16.43 -4.96 35.25
C GLN A 162 16.77 -6.40 35.57
N ASP A 163 16.59 -7.31 34.62
CA ASP A 163 17.23 -8.62 34.67
C ASP A 163 17.99 -8.87 33.35
N HIS A 164 19.29 -9.13 33.54
CA HIS A 164 20.19 -9.69 32.55
C HIS A 164 19.76 -11.11 32.19
N PHE A 165 19.58 -11.38 30.91
CA PHE A 165 19.60 -12.75 30.37
C PHE A 165 20.71 -12.87 29.32
N HIS A 166 21.80 -13.53 29.72
CA HIS A 166 22.67 -14.27 28.84
C HIS A 166 22.04 -15.65 28.61
N SER A 167 21.78 -16.03 27.37
CA SER A 167 21.68 -17.45 27.00
C SER A 167 22.09 -17.67 25.55
N SER A 168 23.18 -18.39 25.42
CA SER A 168 23.74 -19.05 24.24
C SER A 168 22.82 -20.14 23.67
N GLU A 169 22.63 -20.17 22.36
CA GLU A 169 22.28 -21.40 21.62
C GLU A 169 22.88 -21.38 20.21
N PRO A 170 23.80 -22.32 19.88
CA PRO A 170 24.08 -22.70 18.51
C PRO A 170 23.95 -24.23 18.36
N ASP A 171 22.72 -24.76 18.19
CA ASP A 171 22.60 -26.19 17.88
C ASP A 171 21.38 -26.62 17.02
N CYS A 172 20.60 -25.65 16.53
CA CYS A 172 19.42 -25.96 15.68
C CYS A 172 19.69 -25.86 14.15
N ILE A 173 20.89 -25.40 13.75
CA ILE A 173 21.24 -25.19 12.34
C ILE A 173 21.86 -26.45 11.70
N ALA A 174 22.60 -27.28 12.45
CA ALA A 174 23.32 -28.43 11.91
C ALA A 174 22.43 -29.63 11.52
N LYS A 175 21.26 -29.79 12.18
CA LYS A 175 20.33 -30.90 11.87
C LYS A 175 19.49 -30.66 10.61
N ARG A 176 19.34 -29.42 10.15
CA ARG A 176 18.50 -29.05 8.98
C ARG A 176 19.23 -29.19 7.65
N THR A 177 20.56 -29.00 7.63
CA THR A 177 21.41 -29.19 6.44
C THR A 177 21.48 -30.66 5.98
N ARG A 178 21.32 -31.62 6.91
CA ARG A 178 21.33 -33.07 6.61
C ARG A 178 20.10 -33.55 5.84
N LEU A 179 18.93 -32.91 5.99
CA LEU A 179 17.73 -33.29 5.23
C LEU A 179 17.80 -32.80 3.77
N GLN A 180 18.41 -31.63 3.53
CA GLN A 180 18.62 -31.09 2.19
C GLN A 180 19.78 -31.79 1.43
N GLN A 181 20.80 -32.31 2.13
CA GLN A 181 21.84 -33.14 1.49
C GLN A 181 21.36 -34.55 1.14
N LYS A 182 20.47 -35.17 1.95
CA LYS A 182 19.89 -36.49 1.63
C LYS A 182 18.98 -36.46 0.39
N LEU A 183 18.28 -35.35 0.13
CA LEU A 183 17.46 -35.18 -1.07
C LEU A 183 18.28 -34.98 -2.36
N ARG A 184 19.60 -34.75 -2.27
CA ARG A 184 20.49 -34.54 -3.43
C ARG A 184 21.48 -35.69 -3.69
N ALA A 185 21.73 -36.56 -2.70
CA ALA A 185 22.64 -37.70 -2.85
C ALA A 185 22.04 -38.91 -3.60
N ASN A 186 20.71 -38.96 -3.81
CA ASN A 186 20.05 -40.04 -4.56
C ASN A 186 20.16 -39.91 -6.09
N LYS A 187 20.89 -38.91 -6.62
CA LYS A 187 21.12 -38.74 -8.08
C LYS A 187 22.21 -39.65 -8.67
N SER A 188 22.72 -40.62 -7.92
CA SER A 188 23.81 -41.47 -8.40
C SER A 188 23.69 -42.92 -7.92
N SER A 189 22.66 -43.65 -8.38
CA SER A 189 22.75 -45.11 -8.59
C SER A 189 21.47 -45.68 -9.22
N SER A 190 21.71 -46.71 -10.03
CA SER A 190 20.78 -47.76 -10.52
C SER A 190 19.86 -47.43 -11.69
N ALA A 191 20.38 -47.70 -12.88
CA ALA A 191 19.64 -48.35 -13.96
C ALA A 191 19.33 -49.81 -13.56
N LEU A 192 18.11 -50.28 -13.82
CA LEU A 192 17.78 -51.53 -14.51
C LEU A 192 16.25 -51.73 -14.54
N ASN A 193 15.72 -51.75 -15.77
CA ASN A 193 14.72 -52.66 -16.35
C ASN A 193 13.48 -53.07 -15.52
N GLU A 194 12.28 -52.66 -15.98
CA GLU A 194 11.18 -53.60 -16.26
C GLU A 194 10.06 -52.92 -17.07
N GLN A 195 9.64 -53.61 -18.15
CA GLN A 195 8.48 -53.30 -18.97
C GLN A 195 7.22 -53.86 -18.30
N SER A 196 6.10 -53.12 -18.32
CA SER A 196 4.75 -53.61 -18.73
C SER A 196 3.59 -52.82 -18.11
N SER A 197 2.50 -52.70 -18.89
CA SER A 197 1.12 -52.30 -18.57
C SER A 197 0.80 -50.80 -18.50
N HIS A 198 0.67 -50.19 -19.68
CA HIS A 198 0.43 -48.75 -19.88
C HIS A 198 -1.03 -48.46 -20.28
N VAL A 199 -2.03 -48.70 -19.41
CA VAL A 199 -3.41 -48.22 -19.67
C VAL A 199 -4.15 -47.70 -18.42
N GLY A 200 -3.67 -47.92 -17.18
CA GLY A 200 -4.34 -47.47 -15.95
C GLY A 200 -3.72 -46.27 -15.20
N LEU A 201 -2.64 -45.68 -15.71
CA LEU A 201 -1.82 -44.73 -14.94
C LEU A 201 -2.15 -43.24 -15.16
N PHE A 202 -2.82 -42.87 -16.26
CA PHE A 202 -3.00 -41.46 -16.61
C PHE A 202 -4.08 -40.74 -15.76
N GLU A 203 -5.16 -41.41 -15.37
CA GLU A 203 -6.23 -40.77 -14.57
C GLU A 203 -5.80 -40.50 -13.11
N ASN A 204 -4.94 -41.36 -12.56
CA ASN A 204 -4.41 -41.20 -11.20
C ASN A 204 -3.39 -40.06 -11.10
N GLU A 205 -2.64 -39.78 -12.17
CA GLU A 205 -1.61 -38.73 -12.17
C GLU A 205 -2.19 -37.32 -12.23
N GLU A 206 -3.23 -37.10 -13.05
CA GLU A 206 -3.86 -35.79 -13.16
C GLU A 206 -4.64 -35.41 -11.90
N THR A 207 -5.29 -36.39 -11.28
CA THR A 207 -6.01 -36.22 -10.01
C THR A 207 -5.04 -35.82 -8.90
N ASN A 208 -3.94 -36.57 -8.73
CA ASN A 208 -2.90 -36.27 -7.73
C ASN A 208 -2.24 -34.89 -7.95
N ARG A 209 -2.09 -34.46 -9.21
CA ARG A 209 -1.59 -33.11 -9.53
C ARG A 209 -2.57 -32.01 -9.10
N LYS A 210 -3.86 -32.18 -9.37
CA LYS A 210 -4.90 -31.23 -8.95
C LYS A 210 -4.96 -31.14 -7.43
N ASP A 211 -4.86 -32.28 -6.74
CA ASP A 211 -4.84 -32.35 -5.28
C ASP A 211 -3.63 -31.59 -4.71
N LEU A 212 -2.45 -31.75 -5.32
CA LEU A 212 -1.25 -31.03 -4.88
C LEU A 212 -1.34 -29.51 -5.16
N LEU A 213 -1.90 -29.09 -6.29
CA LEU A 213 -2.11 -27.65 -6.55
C LEU A 213 -3.17 -27.05 -5.60
N ALA A 214 -4.17 -27.84 -5.22
CA ALA A 214 -5.16 -27.43 -4.24
C ALA A 214 -4.57 -27.17 -2.84
N THR A 215 -3.35 -27.64 -2.53
CA THR A 215 -2.66 -27.25 -1.30
C THR A 215 -2.09 -25.82 -1.36
N PHE A 216 -1.85 -25.28 -2.56
CA PHE A 216 -1.29 -23.93 -2.76
C PHE A 216 -2.35 -22.88 -3.04
N TYR A 217 -3.34 -23.23 -3.85
CA TYR A 217 -4.32 -22.28 -4.35
C TYR A 217 -5.71 -22.53 -3.75
N THR A 218 -6.47 -21.45 -3.62
CA THR A 218 -7.87 -21.52 -3.17
C THR A 218 -8.76 -22.11 -4.26
N GLU A 219 -9.99 -22.46 -3.91
CA GLU A 219 -10.98 -23.01 -4.86
C GLU A 219 -11.46 -21.97 -5.88
N VAL A 220 -11.20 -20.68 -5.61
CA VAL A 220 -11.58 -19.57 -6.50
C VAL A 220 -10.41 -19.10 -7.38
N ALA A 221 -9.27 -19.80 -7.35
CA ALA A 221 -8.11 -19.47 -8.16
C ALA A 221 -8.46 -19.22 -9.63
N GLY A 222 -8.01 -18.08 -10.15
CA GLY A 222 -8.30 -17.67 -11.52
C GLY A 222 -9.68 -17.05 -11.73
N ARG A 223 -10.41 -16.71 -10.66
CA ARG A 223 -11.74 -16.05 -10.77
C ARG A 223 -11.69 -14.65 -10.16
N SER A 224 -11.81 -13.63 -11.00
CA SER A 224 -11.84 -12.23 -10.54
C SER A 224 -13.19 -11.88 -9.91
N SER A 225 -14.29 -12.22 -10.58
CA SER A 225 -15.65 -12.05 -10.05
C SER A 225 -16.15 -13.35 -9.38
N ILE A 226 -16.55 -13.23 -8.12
CA ILE A 226 -17.00 -14.33 -7.27
C ILE A 226 -18.41 -13.98 -6.78
N ILE A 227 -19.41 -14.44 -7.52
CA ILE A 227 -20.81 -14.08 -7.31
C ILE A 227 -21.31 -14.60 -5.95
N GLU A 228 -20.80 -15.74 -5.52
CA GLU A 228 -21.11 -16.39 -4.24
C GLU A 228 -20.45 -15.75 -3.01
N ALA A 229 -19.65 -14.69 -3.18
CA ALA A 229 -19.06 -13.98 -2.06
C ALA A 229 -20.13 -13.32 -1.18
N THR A 230 -20.15 -13.65 0.11
CA THR A 230 -21.17 -13.17 1.06
C THR A 230 -20.99 -11.70 1.42
N ASP A 231 -19.73 -11.26 1.49
CA ASP A 231 -19.34 -9.95 1.99
C ASP A 231 -18.36 -9.28 1.02
N ARG A 232 -18.51 -7.96 0.87
CA ARG A 232 -17.73 -7.14 -0.07
C ARG A 232 -17.27 -5.85 0.61
N ASP A 233 -16.10 -5.38 0.19
CA ASP A 233 -15.56 -4.11 0.65
C ASP A 233 -16.28 -2.92 -0.04
N GLN A 234 -15.91 -1.69 0.33
CA GLN A 234 -16.44 -0.47 -0.27
C GLN A 234 -16.14 -0.32 -1.78
N TYR A 235 -15.25 -1.16 -2.32
CA TYR A 235 -14.89 -1.23 -3.74
C TYR A 235 -15.49 -2.46 -4.42
N TYR A 236 -16.46 -3.12 -3.78
CA TYR A 236 -17.13 -4.33 -4.27
C TYR A 236 -16.23 -5.56 -4.43
N ASN A 237 -15.01 -5.57 -3.90
CA ASN A 237 -14.19 -6.78 -3.88
C ASN A 237 -14.66 -7.72 -2.76
N PRO A 238 -14.72 -9.05 -3.00
CA PRO A 238 -14.99 -10.03 -1.95
C PRO A 238 -14.09 -9.85 -0.72
N THR A 239 -14.62 -9.81 0.50
CA THR A 239 -13.79 -9.66 1.71
C THR A 239 -13.30 -11.00 2.23
N GLY A 240 -12.07 -11.04 2.73
CA GLY A 240 -11.49 -12.24 3.37
C GLY A 240 -10.51 -12.99 2.48
N ARG A 241 -9.56 -13.69 3.13
CA ARG A 241 -8.41 -14.34 2.47
C ARG A 241 -8.75 -15.63 1.74
N ILE A 242 -9.96 -16.18 1.95
CA ILE A 242 -10.47 -17.33 1.20
C ILE A 242 -10.67 -17.01 -0.28
N TYR A 243 -10.73 -15.72 -0.63
CA TYR A 243 -10.86 -15.23 -2.00
C TYR A 243 -9.52 -14.79 -2.63
N ASP A 244 -8.39 -14.99 -1.94
CA ASP A 244 -7.08 -14.77 -2.53
C ASP A 244 -6.73 -15.92 -3.48
N LEU A 245 -5.74 -15.75 -4.36
CA LEU A 245 -5.20 -16.83 -5.18
C LEU A 245 -4.54 -17.91 -4.30
N GLY A 246 -3.64 -17.49 -3.42
CA GLY A 246 -2.86 -18.37 -2.57
C GLY A 246 -3.49 -18.61 -1.21
N ARG A 247 -3.44 -19.84 -0.72
CA ARG A 247 -3.82 -20.19 0.65
C ARG A 247 -2.80 -19.64 1.66
N ASP A 248 -3.28 -19.33 2.85
CA ASP A 248 -2.41 -18.96 3.97
C ASP A 248 -1.47 -20.13 4.31
N ASP A 249 -0.25 -19.81 4.73
CA ASP A 249 0.83 -20.77 5.06
C ASP A 249 1.27 -21.76 3.96
N ALA A 250 0.64 -21.75 2.79
CA ALA A 250 0.93 -22.72 1.74
C ALA A 250 2.30 -22.54 1.09
N PHE A 251 2.89 -21.34 1.21
CA PHE A 251 4.17 -21.00 0.61
C PHE A 251 5.33 -21.05 1.62
N ASN A 252 5.14 -21.80 2.71
CA ASN A 252 6.20 -22.11 3.66
C ASN A 252 7.39 -22.79 2.98
N GLY A 253 8.57 -22.18 3.12
CA GLY A 253 9.81 -22.65 2.51
C GLY A 253 10.20 -21.93 1.21
N TYR A 254 9.32 -21.09 0.67
CA TYR A 254 9.64 -20.19 -0.43
C TYR A 254 10.06 -18.81 0.09
N SER A 255 10.91 -18.12 -0.66
CA SER A 255 11.44 -16.83 -0.22
C SER A 255 11.44 -15.74 -1.27
N ILE A 256 11.24 -14.51 -0.79
CA ILE A 256 11.13 -13.28 -1.57
C ILE A 256 12.22 -12.32 -1.11
N LEU A 257 13.01 -11.82 -2.05
CA LEU A 257 13.91 -10.69 -1.84
C LEU A 257 13.24 -9.44 -2.38
N ILE A 258 12.96 -8.47 -1.52
CA ILE A 258 12.42 -7.16 -1.92
C ILE A 258 13.57 -6.17 -1.94
N ALA A 259 13.82 -5.59 -3.12
CA ALA A 259 14.78 -4.51 -3.30
C ALA A 259 14.04 -3.18 -3.50
N GLN A 260 14.04 -2.34 -2.46
CA GLN A 260 13.39 -1.03 -2.48
C GLN A 260 14.43 0.08 -2.70
N PHE A 261 14.61 0.50 -3.95
CA PHE A 261 15.57 1.56 -4.28
C PHE A 261 14.96 2.96 -4.26
N TYR A 262 13.64 3.07 -4.45
CA TYR A 262 12.92 4.33 -4.28
C TYR A 262 12.62 4.56 -2.80
N ILE A 263 12.95 5.76 -2.32
CA ILE A 263 12.66 6.20 -0.96
C ILE A 263 12.16 7.64 -1.04
N ASP A 264 11.07 7.91 -0.34
CA ASP A 264 10.65 9.26 -0.01
C ASP A 264 10.14 9.33 1.44
N SER A 265 9.61 10.47 1.86
CA SER A 265 9.09 10.67 3.21
C SER A 265 7.97 9.70 3.62
N GLN A 266 7.17 9.24 2.66
CA GLN A 266 6.03 8.33 2.85
C GLN A 266 6.42 6.87 2.57
N PHE A 267 7.33 6.60 1.64
CA PHE A 267 7.78 5.26 1.28
C PHE A 267 9.03 4.85 2.08
N ASN A 268 8.86 4.71 3.39
CA ASN A 268 9.91 4.30 4.32
C ASN A 268 9.73 2.83 4.80
N ASP A 269 10.58 2.36 5.72
CA ASP A 269 10.52 0.98 6.24
C ASP A 269 9.16 0.60 6.84
N THR A 270 8.49 1.58 7.44
CA THR A 270 7.17 1.36 8.04
C THR A 270 6.14 1.07 6.97
N ALA A 271 6.25 1.72 5.80
CA ALA A 271 5.34 1.48 4.69
C ALA A 271 5.50 0.07 4.11
N MET A 272 6.74 -0.41 3.96
CA MET A 272 6.99 -1.79 3.48
C MET A 272 6.61 -2.87 4.48
N LYS A 273 6.44 -2.56 5.78
CA LYS A 273 6.02 -3.53 6.79
C LYS A 273 4.68 -4.18 6.43
N VAL A 274 3.72 -3.42 5.92
CA VAL A 274 2.37 -3.93 5.62
C VAL A 274 2.38 -4.93 4.45
N PRO A 275 2.98 -4.64 3.27
CA PRO A 275 3.18 -5.63 2.23
C PRO A 275 3.96 -6.87 2.69
N ILE A 276 5.03 -6.69 3.47
CA ILE A 276 5.85 -7.79 3.99
C ILE A 276 5.02 -8.72 4.89
N ASP A 277 4.22 -8.16 5.79
CA ASP A 277 3.40 -8.96 6.70
C ASP A 277 2.28 -9.70 5.95
N ALA A 278 1.71 -9.10 4.90
CA ALA A 278 0.73 -9.75 4.03
C ALA A 278 1.33 -10.96 3.28
N LEU A 279 2.60 -10.88 2.86
CA LEU A 279 3.30 -12.02 2.26
C LEU A 279 3.62 -13.12 3.28
N LYS A 280 4.03 -12.74 4.50
CA LYS A 280 4.32 -13.70 5.58
C LYS A 280 3.09 -14.52 5.97
N VAL A 281 1.90 -13.93 5.91
CA VAL A 281 0.62 -14.64 6.09
C VAL A 281 0.47 -15.82 5.11
N LYS A 282 1.02 -15.72 3.90
CA LYS A 282 1.03 -16.83 2.93
C LYS A 282 2.15 -17.85 3.17
N GLY A 283 3.02 -17.62 4.15
CA GLY A 283 4.15 -18.48 4.49
C GLY A 283 5.49 -18.08 3.86
N PHE A 284 5.54 -16.96 3.11
CA PHE A 284 6.78 -16.51 2.50
C PHE A 284 7.80 -16.04 3.54
N GLN A 285 9.07 -16.43 3.34
CA GLN A 285 10.21 -15.79 4.00
C GLN A 285 10.61 -14.56 3.20
N VAL A 286 10.55 -13.37 3.81
CA VAL A 286 10.81 -12.11 3.11
C VAL A 286 12.04 -11.44 3.68
N ILE A 287 12.98 -11.07 2.79
CA ILE A 287 14.12 -10.22 3.10
C ILE A 287 13.97 -8.92 2.33
N HIS A 288 14.19 -7.80 3.02
CA HIS A 288 14.07 -6.45 2.48
C HIS A 288 15.44 -5.78 2.48
N VAL A 289 15.90 -5.33 1.31
CA VAL A 289 17.18 -4.64 1.10
C VAL A 289 16.95 -3.30 0.42
N LYS A 290 17.90 -2.37 0.62
CA LYS A 290 17.77 -0.98 0.11
C LYS A 290 18.86 -0.56 -0.86
N THR A 291 19.90 -1.37 -0.99
CA THR A 291 21.03 -1.08 -1.87
C THR A 291 21.15 -2.13 -2.96
N GLU A 292 21.64 -1.72 -4.11
CA GLU A 292 21.90 -2.62 -5.23
C GLU A 292 22.94 -3.68 -4.85
N ASP A 293 23.97 -3.32 -4.07
CA ASP A 293 25.02 -4.22 -3.59
C ASP A 293 24.49 -5.35 -2.70
N GLU A 294 23.61 -5.01 -1.74
CA GLU A 294 22.93 -6.00 -0.92
C GLU A 294 22.06 -6.93 -1.79
N CYS A 295 21.30 -6.36 -2.72
CA CYS A 295 20.45 -7.14 -3.62
C CYS A 295 21.27 -8.11 -4.49
N ILE A 296 22.38 -7.65 -5.09
CA ILE A 296 23.31 -8.49 -5.86
C ILE A 296 23.84 -9.64 -4.99
N THR A 297 24.29 -9.33 -3.78
CA THR A 297 24.81 -10.33 -2.83
C THR A 297 23.75 -11.37 -2.48
N GLN A 298 22.52 -10.92 -2.20
CA GLN A 298 21.41 -11.81 -1.86
C GLN A 298 20.99 -12.68 -3.05
N MET A 299 20.87 -12.12 -4.26
CA MET A 299 20.60 -12.90 -5.48
C MET A 299 21.67 -13.96 -5.74
N ALA A 300 22.94 -13.64 -5.52
CA ALA A 300 24.06 -14.58 -5.71
C ALA A 300 24.03 -15.77 -4.73
N SER A 301 23.33 -15.66 -3.60
CA SER A 301 23.15 -16.77 -2.66
C SER A 301 22.28 -17.91 -3.19
N ASN A 302 21.52 -17.66 -4.27
CA ASN A 302 20.59 -18.61 -4.88
C ASN A 302 19.56 -19.20 -3.89
N ARG A 303 19.16 -18.40 -2.90
CA ARG A 303 18.17 -18.80 -1.88
C ARG A 303 16.77 -18.30 -2.17
N TYR A 304 16.63 -17.28 -3.03
CA TYR A 304 15.39 -16.56 -3.27
C TYR A 304 14.67 -17.05 -4.51
N ASP A 305 13.37 -17.33 -4.38
CA ASP A 305 12.51 -17.79 -5.47
C ASP A 305 11.95 -16.63 -6.29
N ILE A 306 11.76 -15.48 -5.64
CA ILE A 306 11.24 -14.26 -6.25
C ILE A 306 12.11 -13.07 -5.84
N VAL A 307 12.41 -12.18 -6.79
CA VAL A 307 12.99 -10.86 -6.53
C VAL A 307 11.99 -9.78 -6.92
N TRP A 308 11.66 -8.88 -6.00
CA TRP A 308 10.96 -7.64 -6.33
C TRP A 308 11.97 -6.52 -6.54
N VAL A 309 11.76 -5.69 -7.55
CA VAL A 309 12.58 -4.52 -7.84
C VAL A 309 11.68 -3.30 -7.91
N ILE A 310 11.77 -2.43 -6.91
CA ILE A 310 11.08 -1.13 -6.86
C ILE A 310 12.07 -0.08 -7.35
N SER A 311 11.85 0.38 -8.58
CA SER A 311 12.79 1.23 -9.31
C SER A 311 12.88 2.63 -8.73
N THR A 312 14.07 3.22 -8.82
CA THR A 312 14.30 4.66 -8.63
C THR A 312 14.81 5.32 -9.93
N ASN A 313 15.34 6.53 -9.83
CA ASN A 313 15.72 7.41 -10.93
C ASN A 313 17.17 7.27 -11.44
N GLN A 314 17.93 6.34 -10.87
CA GLN A 314 19.30 6.06 -11.27
C GLN A 314 19.69 4.65 -10.85
N ILE A 315 20.64 4.05 -11.58
CA ILE A 315 21.32 2.80 -11.19
C ILE A 315 22.71 3.21 -10.71
N GLN A 316 23.07 2.83 -9.48
CA GLN A 316 24.33 3.20 -8.85
C GLN A 316 25.43 2.17 -9.13
N ASN A 317 25.08 0.89 -9.16
CA ASN A 317 25.98 -0.22 -9.46
C ASN A 317 25.69 -0.76 -10.87
N SER A 318 26.61 -0.51 -11.80
CA SER A 318 26.51 -0.96 -13.19
C SER A 318 26.39 -2.48 -13.37
N SER A 319 26.78 -3.28 -12.38
CA SER A 319 26.63 -4.74 -12.42
C SER A 319 25.22 -5.23 -12.09
N PHE A 320 24.35 -4.38 -11.51
CA PHE A 320 23.02 -4.78 -11.03
C PHE A 320 22.18 -5.45 -12.12
N ILE A 321 22.08 -4.84 -13.30
CA ILE A 321 21.26 -5.35 -14.41
C ILE A 321 21.79 -6.70 -14.90
N SER A 322 23.11 -6.89 -14.92
CA SER A 322 23.71 -8.18 -15.28
C SER A 322 23.39 -9.28 -14.27
N ALA A 323 23.40 -8.96 -12.97
CA ALA A 323 23.07 -9.89 -11.90
C ALA A 323 21.58 -10.27 -11.96
N LEU A 324 20.69 -9.29 -12.13
CA LEU A 324 19.24 -9.52 -12.27
C LEU A 324 18.91 -10.36 -13.52
N THR A 325 19.58 -10.08 -14.63
CA THR A 325 19.46 -10.88 -15.87
C THR A 325 19.90 -12.33 -15.65
N LYS A 326 21.03 -12.54 -14.98
CA LYS A 326 21.52 -13.89 -14.66
C LYS A 326 20.54 -14.63 -13.74
N TYR A 327 20.03 -13.96 -12.71
CA TYR A 327 19.04 -14.51 -11.78
C TYR A 327 17.79 -15.00 -12.52
N HIS A 328 17.19 -14.14 -13.35
CA HIS A 328 16.01 -14.51 -14.13
C HIS A 328 16.26 -15.63 -15.13
N SER A 329 17.37 -15.57 -15.87
CA SER A 329 17.75 -16.60 -16.84
C SER A 329 18.00 -17.98 -16.19
N SER A 330 18.26 -17.99 -14.88
CA SER A 330 18.44 -19.21 -14.09
C SER A 330 17.14 -19.73 -13.46
N GLY A 331 15.99 -19.13 -13.78
CA GLY A 331 14.67 -19.56 -13.30
C GLY A 331 14.10 -18.74 -12.13
N GLY A 332 14.83 -17.72 -11.66
CA GLY A 332 14.34 -16.80 -10.65
C GLY A 332 13.17 -15.96 -11.17
N ALA A 333 12.09 -15.88 -10.41
CA ALA A 333 10.93 -15.07 -10.79
C ALA A 333 11.13 -13.60 -10.40
N ILE A 334 10.57 -12.66 -11.16
CA ILE A 334 10.77 -11.23 -10.89
C ILE A 334 9.43 -10.48 -10.83
N PHE A 335 9.28 -9.62 -9.83
CA PHE A 335 8.24 -8.59 -9.81
C PHE A 335 8.89 -7.21 -9.99
N LEU A 336 8.65 -6.60 -11.14
CA LEU A 336 9.14 -5.26 -11.48
C LEU A 336 8.09 -4.21 -11.13
N PHE A 337 8.51 -3.21 -10.38
CA PHE A 337 7.69 -2.06 -10.00
C PHE A 337 8.36 -0.80 -10.54
N ALA A 338 7.68 -0.17 -11.49
CA ALA A 338 8.01 1.15 -12.01
C ALA A 338 6.93 2.15 -11.60
N ASP A 339 7.22 3.42 -11.83
CA ASP A 339 6.28 4.53 -11.69
C ASP A 339 6.65 5.57 -12.74
N ASN A 340 6.14 6.80 -12.65
CA ASN A 340 6.47 7.86 -13.58
C ASN A 340 7.98 8.10 -13.76
N ALA A 341 8.37 8.48 -14.97
CA ALA A 341 9.73 8.93 -15.24
C ALA A 341 10.08 10.13 -14.31
N PRO A 342 11.26 10.12 -13.66
CA PRO A 342 12.41 9.25 -13.93
C PRO A 342 12.47 7.93 -13.14
N TYR A 343 11.50 7.58 -12.31
CA TYR A 343 11.52 6.41 -11.40
C TYR A 343 11.30 5.05 -12.09
N VAL A 344 11.88 4.90 -13.27
CA VAL A 344 11.77 3.73 -14.17
C VAL A 344 13.12 3.05 -14.41
N CYS A 345 14.24 3.64 -13.98
CA CYS A 345 15.58 3.30 -14.49
C CYS A 345 15.94 1.82 -14.41
N HIS A 346 15.71 1.16 -13.28
CA HIS A 346 16.05 -0.25 -13.09
C HIS A 346 15.22 -1.15 -14.01
N VAL A 347 13.91 -0.90 -14.00
CA VAL A 347 12.93 -1.67 -14.77
C VAL A 347 13.17 -1.49 -16.26
N SER A 348 13.31 -0.23 -16.72
CA SER A 348 13.53 0.07 -18.13
C SER A 348 14.86 -0.49 -18.63
N GLU A 349 15.95 -0.38 -17.87
CA GLU A 349 17.25 -0.90 -18.33
C GLU A 349 17.29 -2.44 -18.37
N PHE A 350 16.68 -3.11 -17.39
CA PHE A 350 16.56 -4.57 -17.38
C PHE A 350 15.71 -5.06 -18.56
N LEU A 351 14.52 -4.49 -18.74
CA LEU A 351 13.61 -4.86 -19.82
C LEU A 351 14.22 -4.56 -21.20
N LYS A 352 14.97 -3.47 -21.34
CA LYS A 352 15.63 -3.10 -22.59
C LYS A 352 16.72 -4.10 -22.93
N THR A 353 17.58 -4.41 -21.97
CA THR A 353 18.69 -5.36 -22.11
C THR A 353 18.18 -6.76 -22.48
N LYS A 354 17.12 -7.23 -21.82
CA LYS A 354 16.66 -8.62 -21.97
C LYS A 354 15.61 -8.82 -23.04
N PHE A 355 14.72 -7.85 -23.25
CA PHE A 355 13.53 -8.00 -24.07
C PHE A 355 13.37 -6.93 -25.15
N GLY A 356 14.21 -5.88 -25.16
CA GLY A 356 14.07 -4.75 -26.07
C GLY A 356 12.82 -3.91 -25.78
N ILE A 357 12.45 -3.79 -24.50
CA ILE A 357 11.30 -3.03 -24.00
C ILE A 357 11.81 -1.93 -23.08
N THR A 358 11.37 -0.69 -23.26
CA THR A 358 11.62 0.39 -22.29
C THR A 358 10.34 0.73 -21.52
N VAL A 359 10.45 1.56 -20.49
CA VAL A 359 9.29 2.05 -19.73
C VAL A 359 9.36 3.57 -19.65
N GLU A 360 8.26 4.25 -19.96
CA GLU A 360 8.17 5.71 -19.96
C GLU A 360 6.78 6.19 -19.53
N GLY A 361 6.59 7.51 -19.42
CA GLY A 361 5.31 8.11 -19.05
C GLY A 361 5.32 8.74 -17.66
N ASN A 362 4.36 9.61 -17.43
CA ASN A 362 4.16 10.36 -16.18
C ASN A 362 2.68 10.70 -16.02
N TYR A 363 1.82 9.70 -16.20
CA TYR A 363 0.39 9.90 -16.09
C TYR A 363 -0.02 10.04 -14.63
N TYR A 364 -0.84 11.04 -14.32
CA TYR A 364 -1.52 11.12 -13.03
C TYR A 364 -2.76 10.21 -13.08
N GLY A 365 -2.64 9.05 -12.44
CA GLY A 365 -3.72 8.10 -12.26
C GLY A 365 -4.66 8.51 -11.14
N ASP A 366 -4.52 7.81 -10.02
CA ASP A 366 -5.35 7.92 -8.83
C ASP A 366 -6.81 7.47 -9.03
N LYS A 367 -7.03 6.47 -9.89
CA LYS A 367 -8.36 5.90 -10.14
C LYS A 367 -8.41 4.39 -9.90
N THR A 368 -9.56 3.81 -10.21
CA THR A 368 -9.84 2.39 -10.03
C THR A 368 -10.10 1.77 -11.39
N LEU A 369 -9.39 0.69 -11.69
CA LEU A 369 -9.64 -0.19 -12.82
C LEU A 369 -10.74 -1.17 -12.46
N ALA A 370 -11.63 -1.47 -13.42
CA ALA A 370 -12.68 -2.46 -13.24
C ALA A 370 -12.38 -3.76 -14.01
N TYR A 371 -12.73 -4.89 -13.41
CA TYR A 371 -12.63 -6.19 -14.08
C TYR A 371 -13.62 -6.31 -15.24
N LYS A 372 -13.13 -6.84 -16.37
CA LYS A 372 -13.93 -7.43 -17.46
C LYS A 372 -13.13 -8.61 -18.03
N GLU A 373 -13.79 -9.66 -18.53
CA GLU A 373 -13.11 -10.84 -19.11
C GLU A 373 -11.94 -10.46 -20.05
N ASN A 374 -12.20 -9.58 -21.02
CA ASN A 374 -11.21 -8.99 -21.94
C ASN A 374 -10.89 -7.54 -21.61
N GLY A 375 -10.95 -7.17 -20.32
CA GLY A 375 -10.79 -5.80 -19.85
C GLY A 375 -9.42 -5.20 -20.15
N HIS A 376 -8.38 -6.03 -20.25
CA HIS A 376 -7.03 -5.59 -20.64
C HIS A 376 -6.97 -4.85 -21.99
N GLN A 377 -7.98 -4.99 -22.86
CA GLN A 377 -8.08 -4.28 -24.14
C GLN A 377 -8.83 -2.94 -24.05
N LYS A 378 -9.32 -2.59 -22.86
CA LYS A 378 -10.17 -1.42 -22.62
C LYS A 378 -9.53 -0.52 -21.57
N THR A 379 -9.49 0.77 -21.86
CA THR A 379 -9.06 1.81 -20.91
C THR A 379 -9.78 1.68 -19.57
N GLY A 380 -9.02 1.75 -18.48
CA GLY A 380 -9.55 1.69 -17.11
C GLY A 380 -10.03 0.31 -16.69
N HIS A 381 -9.53 -0.77 -17.30
CA HIS A 381 -9.97 -2.12 -17.01
C HIS A 381 -8.80 -3.12 -16.97
N PHE A 382 -9.02 -4.23 -16.28
CA PHE A 382 -8.13 -5.39 -16.31
C PHE A 382 -8.87 -6.64 -16.75
N GLY A 383 -8.13 -7.57 -17.34
CA GLY A 383 -8.62 -8.82 -17.91
C GLY A 383 -8.72 -9.95 -16.89
N GLN A 384 -9.18 -11.11 -17.37
CA GLN A 384 -9.06 -12.36 -16.62
C GLN A 384 -7.58 -12.78 -16.51
N HIS A 385 -7.09 -12.95 -15.28
CA HIS A 385 -5.76 -13.48 -14.98
C HIS A 385 -5.69 -13.94 -13.51
N ASP A 386 -4.89 -14.97 -13.20
CA ASP A 386 -4.80 -15.54 -11.85
C ASP A 386 -4.41 -14.53 -10.77
N ILE A 387 -3.55 -13.56 -11.12
CA ILE A 387 -3.13 -12.52 -10.17
C ILE A 387 -4.29 -11.62 -9.72
N PHE A 388 -5.38 -11.58 -10.48
CA PHE A 388 -6.59 -10.83 -10.15
C PHE A 388 -7.66 -11.67 -9.48
N THR A 389 -7.34 -12.90 -9.03
CA THR A 389 -8.26 -13.74 -8.26
C THR A 389 -8.89 -12.96 -7.11
N GLY A 390 -10.23 -12.94 -7.06
CA GLY A 390 -11.02 -12.21 -6.08
C GLY A 390 -10.94 -10.69 -6.18
N ILE A 391 -10.55 -10.11 -7.32
CA ILE A 391 -10.47 -8.66 -7.50
C ILE A 391 -11.41 -8.26 -8.62
N GLU A 392 -12.41 -7.44 -8.30
CA GLU A 392 -13.32 -6.81 -9.27
C GLU A 392 -12.93 -5.35 -9.54
N ASN A 393 -12.30 -4.69 -8.59
CA ASN A 393 -11.84 -3.32 -8.69
C ASN A 393 -10.42 -3.20 -8.15
N LEU A 394 -9.52 -2.65 -8.96
CA LEU A 394 -8.08 -2.52 -8.67
C LEU A 394 -7.65 -1.05 -8.69
N TYR A 395 -7.05 -0.54 -7.62
CA TYR A 395 -6.45 0.79 -7.64
C TYR A 395 -5.20 0.83 -8.55
N GLU A 396 -5.13 1.80 -9.47
CA GLU A 396 -4.10 1.83 -10.51
C GLU A 396 -2.74 2.41 -10.07
N GLY A 397 -2.70 3.12 -8.93
CA GLY A 397 -1.56 3.93 -8.50
C GLY A 397 -1.83 5.43 -8.67
N VAL A 398 -1.05 6.30 -8.02
CA VAL A 398 -1.17 7.77 -8.14
C VAL A 398 -0.53 8.25 -9.42
N THR A 399 0.66 7.73 -9.72
CA THR A 399 1.40 8.02 -10.95
C THR A 399 1.66 6.72 -11.68
N ILE A 400 1.66 6.78 -13.02
CA ILE A 400 1.70 5.60 -13.88
C ILE A 400 2.61 5.86 -15.08
N CYS A 401 3.51 4.90 -15.33
CA CYS A 401 4.24 4.75 -16.58
C CYS A 401 3.61 3.65 -17.46
N HIS A 402 4.24 3.30 -18.58
CA HIS A 402 3.81 2.20 -19.43
C HIS A 402 4.98 1.60 -20.22
N PRO A 403 4.91 0.32 -20.59
CA PRO A 403 5.92 -0.31 -21.42
C PRO A 403 5.84 0.20 -22.87
N VAL A 404 7.02 0.45 -23.45
CA VAL A 404 7.21 0.81 -24.86
C VAL A 404 7.92 -0.34 -25.55
N PHE A 405 7.20 -0.98 -26.47
CA PHE A 405 7.69 -2.13 -27.22
C PHE A 405 8.39 -1.64 -28.48
N SER A 406 9.73 -1.69 -28.51
CA SER A 406 10.51 -1.20 -29.66
C SER A 406 10.39 -2.08 -30.90
N THR A 407 9.94 -3.34 -30.75
CA THR A 407 9.76 -4.28 -31.87
C THR A 407 8.49 -5.13 -31.73
N PRO A 408 7.88 -5.59 -32.83
CA PRO A 408 6.77 -6.56 -32.76
C PRO A 408 7.12 -7.82 -31.97
N ALA A 409 8.35 -8.31 -32.09
CA ALA A 409 8.84 -9.48 -31.35
C ALA A 409 8.91 -9.24 -29.84
N SER A 410 9.23 -8.02 -29.38
CA SER A 410 9.18 -7.68 -27.96
C SER A 410 7.75 -7.67 -27.40
N ARG A 411 6.79 -7.21 -28.21
CA ARG A 411 5.36 -7.18 -27.86
C ARG A 411 4.76 -8.55 -27.66
N THR A 412 5.15 -9.55 -28.46
CA THR A 412 4.58 -10.90 -28.36
C THR A 412 5.11 -11.70 -27.17
N LYS A 413 6.20 -11.25 -26.52
CA LYS A 413 6.73 -11.91 -25.32
C LYS A 413 5.89 -11.63 -24.08
N PHE A 414 5.24 -10.48 -24.00
CA PHE A 414 4.49 -10.05 -22.84
C PHE A 414 2.99 -10.04 -23.12
N THR A 415 2.21 -10.48 -22.14
CA THR A 415 0.76 -10.34 -22.15
C THR A 415 0.38 -9.15 -21.30
N VAL A 416 -0.22 -8.13 -21.92
CA VAL A 416 -0.86 -7.03 -21.18
C VAL A 416 -2.14 -7.57 -20.55
N ILE A 417 -2.28 -7.37 -19.24
CA ILE A 417 -3.42 -7.88 -18.47
C ILE A 417 -4.19 -6.77 -17.74
N ALA A 418 -3.67 -5.53 -17.75
CA ALA A 418 -4.41 -4.35 -17.35
C ALA A 418 -4.02 -3.13 -18.19
N THR A 419 -5.01 -2.27 -18.45
CA THR A 419 -4.85 -1.00 -19.15
C THR A 419 -5.36 0.12 -18.24
N ALA A 420 -4.48 1.09 -17.94
CA ALA A 420 -4.76 2.24 -17.09
C ALA A 420 -5.84 3.15 -17.68
N THR A 421 -6.28 4.12 -16.88
CA THR A 421 -7.32 5.08 -17.30
C THR A 421 -6.85 6.12 -18.32
N ASP A 422 -5.55 6.18 -18.63
CA ASP A 422 -4.99 6.91 -19.77
C ASP A 422 -5.02 6.14 -21.09
N GLY A 423 -5.36 4.85 -21.04
CA GLY A 423 -5.40 3.96 -22.20
C GLY A 423 -4.11 3.21 -22.48
N ASN A 424 -3.07 3.39 -21.66
CA ASN A 424 -1.81 2.66 -21.80
C ASN A 424 -1.80 1.39 -20.94
N ALA A 425 -0.95 0.43 -21.32
CA ALA A 425 -0.75 -0.79 -20.52
C ALA A 425 -0.15 -0.45 -19.16
N SER A 426 -0.78 -0.90 -18.08
CA SER A 426 -0.34 -0.64 -16.70
C SER A 426 0.21 -1.87 -16.00
N ILE A 427 -0.25 -3.06 -16.39
CA ILE A 427 0.26 -4.33 -15.88
C ILE A 427 0.47 -5.30 -17.05
N ALA A 428 1.67 -5.86 -17.13
CA ALA A 428 2.04 -6.85 -18.13
C ALA A 428 2.80 -8.01 -17.49
N VAL A 429 2.66 -9.20 -18.04
CA VAL A 429 3.31 -10.41 -17.54
C VAL A 429 4.09 -11.13 -18.63
N TYR A 430 5.18 -11.75 -18.22
CA TYR A 430 5.92 -12.72 -19.01
C TYR A 430 5.75 -14.09 -18.36
N ASP A 431 5.05 -14.99 -19.05
CA ASP A 431 4.92 -16.39 -18.65
C ASP A 431 5.72 -17.29 -19.62
N PRO A 432 6.94 -17.70 -19.26
CA PRO A 432 7.80 -18.44 -20.18
C PRO A 432 7.18 -19.77 -20.62
N PRO A 433 7.42 -20.25 -21.85
CA PRO A 433 6.97 -21.58 -22.26
C PRO A 433 7.63 -22.65 -21.39
N ALA A 434 7.01 -23.83 -21.29
CA ALA A 434 7.49 -24.93 -20.44
C ALA A 434 8.91 -25.42 -20.79
N THR A 435 9.40 -25.12 -22.00
CA THR A 435 10.76 -25.44 -22.47
C THR A 435 11.82 -24.44 -22.01
N SER A 436 11.41 -23.27 -21.49
CA SER A 436 12.31 -22.24 -21.02
C SER A 436 12.74 -22.53 -19.58
N THR A 437 14.00 -22.19 -19.27
CA THR A 437 14.53 -22.20 -17.89
C THR A 437 14.26 -20.90 -17.16
N GLU A 438 13.71 -19.89 -17.82
CA GLU A 438 13.48 -18.58 -17.23
C GLU A 438 12.32 -18.58 -16.23
N GLY A 439 12.38 -17.66 -15.26
CA GLY A 439 11.29 -17.44 -14.30
C GLY A 439 10.13 -16.64 -14.89
N ARG A 440 8.99 -16.66 -14.19
CA ARG A 440 7.88 -15.73 -14.49
C ARG A 440 8.28 -14.31 -14.14
N LEU A 441 7.69 -13.36 -14.83
CA LEU A 441 7.85 -11.95 -14.51
C LEU A 441 6.53 -11.19 -14.58
N CYS A 442 6.32 -10.30 -13.61
CA CYS A 442 5.23 -9.34 -13.58
C CYS A 442 5.81 -7.92 -13.60
N LEU A 443 5.28 -7.06 -14.47
CA LEU A 443 5.57 -5.63 -14.53
C LEU A 443 4.32 -4.87 -14.07
N ASP A 444 4.47 -4.09 -13.00
CA ASP A 444 3.50 -3.07 -12.58
C ASP A 444 4.10 -1.68 -12.79
N CYS A 445 3.32 -0.81 -13.43
CA CYS A 445 3.76 0.53 -13.84
C CYS A 445 3.31 1.66 -12.90
N GLY A 446 2.80 1.36 -11.70
CA GLY A 446 2.42 2.37 -10.70
C GLY A 446 2.67 1.92 -9.27
N PHE A 447 3.94 1.90 -8.83
CA PHE A 447 4.30 1.37 -7.52
C PHE A 447 3.77 2.17 -6.33
N THR A 448 3.30 3.40 -6.53
CA THR A 448 2.65 4.22 -5.49
C THR A 448 1.53 3.49 -4.74
N LYS A 449 0.87 2.51 -5.36
CA LYS A 449 -0.10 1.63 -4.70
C LYS A 449 0.49 0.81 -3.53
N LEU A 450 1.81 0.59 -3.49
CA LEU A 450 2.48 -0.14 -2.41
C LEU A 450 2.47 0.59 -1.06
N TYR A 451 2.37 1.93 -1.06
CA TYR A 451 2.52 2.72 0.18
C TYR A 451 1.51 3.86 0.37
N ILE A 452 0.86 4.37 -0.69
CA ILE A 452 -0.10 5.49 -0.54
C ILE A 452 -1.51 4.96 -0.24
N LYS A 453 -1.95 3.93 -0.97
CA LYS A 453 -3.31 3.39 -0.89
C LYS A 453 -3.33 1.86 -0.91
N TRP A 454 -2.51 1.24 -0.07
CA TRP A 454 -2.35 -0.22 0.03
C TRP A 454 -3.68 -0.98 0.19
N ASP A 455 -4.59 -0.46 1.03
CA ASP A 455 -5.90 -1.07 1.30
C ASP A 455 -7.01 -0.57 0.35
N SER A 456 -6.66 0.18 -0.70
CA SER A 456 -7.63 0.66 -1.68
C SER A 456 -7.84 -0.36 -2.78
N ALA A 457 -9.10 -0.60 -3.12
CA ALA A 457 -9.56 -1.39 -4.27
C ALA A 457 -8.61 -2.55 -4.60
N GLY A 458 -8.61 -3.61 -3.80
CA GLY A 458 -7.94 -4.87 -4.12
C GLY A 458 -6.41 -4.85 -4.19
N THR A 459 -5.71 -3.73 -3.96
CA THR A 459 -4.24 -3.64 -4.11
C THR A 459 -3.50 -4.66 -3.24
N ALA A 460 -3.82 -4.76 -1.95
CA ALA A 460 -3.20 -5.74 -1.06
C ALA A 460 -3.31 -7.18 -1.59
N ARG A 461 -4.51 -7.57 -2.05
CA ARG A 461 -4.77 -8.89 -2.64
C ARG A 461 -4.01 -9.09 -3.94
N TYR A 462 -3.98 -8.09 -4.82
CA TYR A 462 -3.25 -8.14 -6.09
C TYR A 462 -1.77 -8.43 -5.88
N ILE A 463 -1.13 -7.72 -4.96
CA ILE A 463 0.30 -7.85 -4.68
C ILE A 463 0.64 -9.25 -4.15
N VAL A 464 -0.19 -9.76 -3.24
CA VAL A 464 -0.04 -11.11 -2.68
C VAL A 464 -0.27 -12.17 -3.77
N ASN A 465 -1.36 -12.04 -4.55
CA ASN A 465 -1.69 -12.98 -5.62
C ASN A 465 -0.60 -13.03 -6.71
N ALA A 466 -0.08 -11.87 -7.12
CA ALA A 466 1.02 -11.79 -8.07
C ALA A 466 2.25 -12.57 -7.57
N SER A 467 2.56 -12.47 -6.28
CA SER A 467 3.67 -13.21 -5.67
C SER A 467 3.44 -14.72 -5.64
N CYS A 468 2.22 -15.16 -5.32
CA CYS A 468 1.84 -16.57 -5.40
C CYS A 468 1.97 -17.11 -6.83
N TRP A 469 1.49 -16.35 -7.82
CA TRP A 469 1.53 -16.72 -9.24
C TRP A 469 2.96 -16.79 -9.79
N LEU A 470 3.84 -15.87 -9.38
CA LEU A 470 5.24 -15.81 -9.83
C LEU A 470 6.04 -17.08 -9.53
N LEU A 471 5.68 -17.84 -8.49
CA LEU A 471 6.35 -19.12 -8.20
C LEU A 471 6.14 -20.17 -9.29
N GLY A 472 5.03 -20.12 -10.02
CA GLY A 472 4.70 -21.12 -11.05
C GLY A 472 4.66 -22.54 -10.49
N MET A 473 3.93 -22.74 -9.39
CA MET A 473 3.85 -24.02 -8.68
C MET A 473 3.47 -25.19 -9.61
N GLU A 474 2.56 -24.95 -10.56
CA GLU A 474 2.15 -25.91 -11.57
C GLU A 474 3.28 -26.33 -12.52
N LYS A 475 4.31 -25.50 -12.72
CA LYS A 475 5.51 -25.85 -13.48
C LYS A 475 6.54 -26.56 -12.61
N ARG A 476 6.78 -26.06 -11.38
CA ARG A 476 7.74 -26.65 -10.44
C ARG A 476 7.37 -28.09 -10.07
N MET A 477 6.09 -28.37 -9.89
CA MET A 477 5.61 -29.73 -9.60
C MET A 477 5.83 -30.70 -10.76
N LYS A 478 5.83 -30.23 -12.02
CA LYS A 478 6.14 -31.07 -13.19
C LYS A 478 7.63 -31.41 -13.26
N GLN A 479 8.51 -30.45 -12.96
CA GLN A 479 9.97 -30.64 -13.05
C GLN A 479 10.53 -31.56 -11.96
N ASN A 480 9.95 -31.55 -10.76
CA ASN A 480 10.36 -32.41 -9.65
C ASN A 480 10.05 -33.91 -9.86
N ARG A 481 9.25 -34.28 -10.88
CA ARG A 481 8.97 -35.69 -11.22
C ARG A 481 9.79 -36.23 -12.40
N LEU A 482 10.43 -35.35 -13.17
CA LEU A 482 11.31 -35.70 -14.29
C LEU A 482 12.78 -35.91 -13.86
N ASN A 483 13.09 -35.59 -12.60
CA ASN A 483 14.39 -35.77 -11.94
C ASN A 483 14.26 -36.79 -10.81
#